data_AF-A0AA40L1H3-F1
#
_entry.id   AF-A0AA40L1H3-F1
#
_cell.length_a   1.000
_cell.length_b   1.000
_cell.length_c   1.000
_cell.angle_alpha   90.00
_cell.angle_beta   90.00
_cell.angle_gamma   90.00
#
_symmetry.space_group_name_H-M   'P 1'
#
loop_
_entity.id
_entity.type
_entity.pdbx_description
1 polymer ?
#
loop_
_entity_poly.entity_id
_entity_poly.type
_entity_poly.pdbx_seq_one_letter_code
_entity_poly.pdbx_strand_id
1 'polypeptide(L)'
;VVRRHLLQRYEHQPFISCLAGFYSCRWKRYQRRRTEPGKCCCKTRECVFFPLLVGAFCFSLLFLYMWGEAKNDYNNFDWYNYGNLGFWFLWSLVLLIVAAILFTYITLLLVLAMCLLAEGQQLYLHWSHKIGTFLVLGFSITALFILSVLWGDQWKTVRLSFQITAPYLHIGAITIMVLLSWPVALHAIRADKKVVQVVIVGPYLAILLFLFLIPLGMYSPCIREMGTLGPKPALIGHRGAPMLAPENTEMSFQKTIEHHGDGLETDVTISYDGVPFLMHDSTLRRTTNIKEVYPNDTAQNAALFSWDTLKELNAGMWFLKDKPFSCMGSLSRADQNQAMNQSIYKLSNFLRLADSQNKLVIFDLYRPPEKHPYRNSWINRTLEVILNESGIRPHLVLWLENDMRSFVQSVAPGFQQTMGSKAPVEDLVMDNIVKLNLAYTEMSSEDIRKYAEANITTNLYVVNEPWLFSLAWCSGAHSVTTNAVHTLKNLNQPLFLMTPQQYNIMWILTDLTSVLLISLIFAL
;
A
#
# COMPACT_ATOMS: atom_id res chain seq x y z
N VAL A 1 -71.87 27.67 -5.13
CA VAL A 1 -70.39 27.61 -5.19
C VAL A 1 -69.92 26.49 -4.27
N VAL A 2 -69.88 25.25 -4.76
CA VAL A 2 -69.34 24.11 -4.02
C VAL A 2 -67.97 23.81 -4.63
N ARG A 3 -66.93 24.06 -3.83
CA ARG A 3 -65.52 23.80 -4.13
C ARG A 3 -65.37 22.35 -4.60
N ARG A 4 -65.01 22.14 -5.86
CA ARG A 4 -64.41 20.89 -6.33
C ARG A 4 -63.09 20.71 -5.56
N HIS A 5 -63.12 20.07 -4.41
CA HIS A 5 -61.96 19.35 -3.89
C HIS A 5 -61.72 18.19 -4.84
N LEU A 6 -60.76 18.38 -5.74
CA LEU A 6 -60.14 17.29 -6.49
C LEU A 6 -59.71 16.24 -5.47
N LEU A 7 -60.39 15.09 -5.50
CA LEU A 7 -59.95 13.85 -4.87
C LEU A 7 -58.57 13.52 -5.46
N GLN A 8 -57.51 13.94 -4.77
CA GLN A 8 -56.17 13.43 -5.01
C GLN A 8 -56.23 11.94 -4.74
N ARG A 9 -56.10 11.12 -5.79
CA ARG A 9 -55.99 9.67 -5.67
C ARG A 9 -54.73 9.38 -4.85
N TYR A 10 -54.93 8.92 -3.61
CA TYR A 10 -53.86 8.72 -2.63
C TYR A 10 -53.13 7.40 -2.90
N GLU A 11 -52.18 7.41 -3.83
CA GLU A 11 -51.24 6.30 -3.95
C GLU A 11 -50.20 6.37 -2.84
N HIS A 12 -50.08 5.27 -2.10
CA HIS A 12 -49.07 5.09 -1.07
C HIS A 12 -47.71 4.95 -1.78
N GLN A 13 -46.77 5.85 -1.49
CA GLN A 13 -45.40 5.81 -2.04
C GLN A 13 -44.42 5.35 -0.93
N PRO A 14 -44.39 4.04 -0.59
CA PRO A 14 -43.57 3.52 0.49
C PRO A 14 -42.08 3.75 0.24
N PHE A 15 -41.63 3.63 -1.02
CA PHE A 15 -40.26 3.85 -1.43
C PHE A 15 -39.74 5.25 -1.06
N ILE A 16 -40.41 6.32 -1.50
CA ILE A 16 -40.03 7.70 -1.18
C ILE A 16 -40.11 7.97 0.33
N SER A 17 -41.04 7.33 1.03
CA SER A 17 -41.18 7.46 2.49
C SER A 17 -39.98 6.84 3.21
N CYS A 18 -39.46 5.73 2.70
CA CYS A 18 -38.27 5.06 3.19
C CYS A 18 -37.01 5.91 2.96
N LEU A 19 -36.80 6.39 1.72
CA LEU A 19 -35.67 7.26 1.37
C LEU A 19 -35.61 8.53 2.24
N ALA A 20 -36.76 9.22 2.35
CA ALA A 20 -36.85 10.42 3.18
C ALA A 20 -36.69 10.10 4.67
N GLY A 21 -37.21 8.95 5.13
CA GLY A 21 -37.02 8.47 6.50
C GLY A 21 -35.53 8.34 6.87
N PHE A 22 -34.76 7.64 6.04
CA PHE A 22 -33.33 7.45 6.30
C PHE A 22 -32.50 8.73 6.17
N TYR A 23 -32.81 9.63 5.23
CA TYR A 23 -32.03 10.85 5.04
C TYR A 23 -32.39 11.98 6.03
N SER A 24 -33.66 12.07 6.39
CA SER A 24 -34.26 13.25 7.04
C SER A 24 -34.94 12.96 8.37
N CYS A 25 -35.09 11.68 8.74
CA CYS A 25 -35.94 11.17 9.83
C CYS A 25 -37.43 11.50 9.69
N ARG A 26 -37.88 11.91 8.50
CA ARG A 26 -39.29 12.24 8.20
C ARG A 26 -40.00 11.10 7.48
N TRP A 27 -40.50 10.15 8.25
CA TRP A 27 -41.22 8.99 7.74
C TRP A 27 -42.60 9.36 7.17
N LYS A 28 -43.23 10.43 7.67
CA LYS A 28 -44.62 10.82 7.30
C LYS A 28 -44.68 11.74 6.07
N ARG A 29 -45.73 11.61 5.24
CA ARG A 29 -45.88 12.33 3.96
C ARG A 29 -46.07 13.85 4.09
N TYR A 30 -46.83 14.30 5.07
CA TYR A 30 -47.09 15.74 5.28
C TYR A 30 -45.84 16.54 5.70
N GLN A 31 -44.80 15.85 6.18
CA GLN A 31 -43.52 16.47 6.54
C GLN A 31 -42.62 16.69 5.33
N ARG A 32 -43.02 16.24 4.13
CA ARG A 32 -42.26 16.31 2.88
C ARG A 32 -42.81 17.40 1.97
N ARG A 33 -41.91 18.02 1.20
CA ARG A 33 -42.26 18.98 0.15
C ARG A 33 -41.66 18.50 -1.17
N ARG A 34 -42.50 18.39 -2.19
CA ARG A 34 -42.04 18.23 -3.58
C ARG A 34 -41.45 19.56 -4.04
N THR A 35 -40.36 19.49 -4.77
CA THR A 35 -39.79 20.65 -5.44
C THR A 35 -40.65 20.95 -6.66
N GLU A 36 -41.17 22.18 -6.75
CA GLU A 36 -41.82 22.64 -7.98
C GLU A 36 -40.77 22.82 -9.08
N PRO A 37 -41.12 22.61 -10.36
CA PRO A 37 -40.25 22.95 -11.50
C PRO A 37 -39.67 24.37 -11.34
N GLY A 38 -38.39 24.52 -11.66
CA GLY A 38 -37.68 25.81 -11.57
C GLY A 38 -37.31 26.32 -10.16
N LYS A 39 -37.78 25.72 -9.06
CA LYS A 39 -37.37 26.09 -7.69
C LYS A 39 -36.16 25.28 -7.21
N CYS A 40 -35.34 25.90 -6.34
CA CYS A 40 -34.16 25.25 -5.78
C CYS A 40 -34.52 23.96 -5.02
N CYS A 41 -33.71 22.91 -5.22
CA CYS A 41 -33.89 21.59 -4.61
C CYS A 41 -33.71 21.57 -3.08
N CYS A 42 -33.24 22.68 -2.51
CA CYS A 42 -32.95 22.86 -1.10
C CYS A 42 -33.36 24.26 -0.65
N LYS A 43 -33.64 24.42 0.65
CA LYS A 43 -33.68 25.76 1.26
C LYS A 43 -32.25 26.32 1.30
N THR A 44 -32.07 27.63 1.30
CA THR A 44 -30.75 28.30 1.29
C THR A 44 -29.76 27.73 2.31
N ARG A 45 -30.22 27.35 3.51
CA ARG A 45 -29.40 26.71 4.55
C ARG A 45 -29.04 25.25 4.24
N GLU A 46 -29.90 24.51 3.55
CA GLU A 46 -29.67 23.12 3.16
C GLU A 46 -28.78 23.02 1.91
N CYS A 47 -28.74 24.06 1.08
CA CYS A 47 -27.93 24.06 -0.14
C CYS A 47 -26.42 24.08 0.12
N VAL A 48 -25.98 24.43 1.32
CA VAL A 48 -24.56 24.33 1.72
C VAL A 48 -24.19 22.90 2.14
N PHE A 49 -25.16 22.13 2.63
CA PHE A 49 -24.90 20.78 3.16
C PHE A 49 -24.71 19.72 2.07
N PHE A 50 -25.36 19.87 0.91
CA PHE A 50 -25.14 18.93 -0.19
C PHE A 50 -23.71 19.00 -0.75
N PRO A 51 -23.13 20.18 -1.06
CA PRO A 51 -21.71 20.29 -1.39
C PRO A 51 -20.78 19.79 -0.27
N LEU A 52 -21.11 20.03 1.00
CA LEU A 52 -20.35 19.48 2.14
C LEU A 52 -20.39 17.95 2.17
N LEU A 53 -21.54 17.34 1.89
CA LEU A 53 -21.69 15.89 1.80
C LEU A 53 -20.86 15.31 0.64
N VAL A 54 -20.87 15.98 -0.52
CA VAL A 54 -20.02 15.63 -1.67
C VAL A 54 -18.54 15.77 -1.30
N GLY A 55 -18.15 16.86 -0.62
CA GLY A 55 -16.79 17.04 -0.13
C GLY A 55 -16.36 15.93 0.83
N ALA A 56 -17.21 15.58 1.81
CA ALA A 56 -16.97 14.48 2.72
C ALA A 56 -16.79 13.14 1.98
N PHE A 57 -17.62 12.89 0.95
CA PHE A 57 -17.47 11.73 0.08
C PHE A 57 -16.12 11.72 -0.63
N CYS A 58 -15.74 12.83 -1.29
CA CYS A 58 -14.47 12.91 -2.02
C CYS A 58 -13.25 12.72 -1.11
N PHE A 59 -13.20 13.39 0.05
CA PHE A 59 -12.08 13.25 0.99
C PHE A 59 -12.02 11.86 1.63
N SER A 60 -13.17 11.27 1.99
CA SER A 60 -13.18 9.91 2.55
C SER A 60 -12.85 8.85 1.50
N LEU A 61 -13.26 9.02 0.24
CA LEU A 61 -12.85 8.17 -0.88
C LEU A 61 -11.34 8.25 -1.10
N LEU A 62 -10.79 9.46 -1.15
CA LEU A 62 -9.36 9.68 -1.31
C LEU A 62 -8.58 9.02 -0.17
N PHE A 63 -9.01 9.23 1.08
CA PHE A 63 -8.37 8.63 2.25
C PHE A 63 -8.46 7.10 2.23
N LEU A 64 -9.64 6.54 1.93
CA LEU A 64 -9.82 5.09 1.85
C LEU A 64 -8.95 4.46 0.76
N TYR A 65 -8.87 5.11 -0.41
CA TYR A 65 -8.00 4.65 -1.50
C TYR A 65 -6.53 4.71 -1.10
N MET A 66 -6.06 5.87 -0.62
CA MET A 66 -4.68 6.06 -0.13
C MET A 66 -4.31 5.00 0.91
N TRP A 67 -5.17 4.79 1.91
CA TRP A 67 -4.91 3.82 2.96
C TRP A 67 -4.95 2.38 2.45
N GLY A 68 -5.89 2.05 1.57
CA GLY A 68 -5.98 0.73 0.94
C GLY A 68 -4.73 0.35 0.15
N GLU A 69 -4.16 1.30 -0.59
CA GLU A 69 -2.91 1.07 -1.36
C GLU A 69 -1.66 1.01 -0.45
N ALA A 70 -1.71 1.63 0.74
CA ALA A 70 -0.63 1.57 1.73
C ALA A 70 -0.48 0.20 2.43
N LYS A 71 -1.28 -0.82 2.04
CA LYS A 71 -1.27 -2.16 2.63
C LYS A 71 0.12 -2.81 2.66
N ASN A 72 0.96 -2.52 1.68
CA ASN A 72 2.35 -2.99 1.63
C ASN A 72 3.15 -2.65 2.91
N ASP A 73 2.82 -1.52 3.55
CA ASP A 73 3.55 -0.92 4.67
C ASP A 73 2.77 -0.98 6.00
N TYR A 74 1.63 -1.68 6.05
CA TYR A 74 0.82 -1.81 7.27
C TYR A 74 1.60 -2.33 8.47
N ASN A 75 2.49 -3.30 8.26
CA ASN A 75 3.35 -3.83 9.33
C ASN A 75 4.25 -2.72 9.92
N ASN A 76 4.79 -1.82 9.10
CA ASN A 76 5.62 -0.71 9.57
C ASN A 76 4.79 0.28 10.40
N PHE A 77 3.55 0.56 9.97
CA PHE A 77 2.62 1.39 10.72
C PHE A 77 2.25 0.78 12.08
N ASP A 78 1.99 -0.53 12.12
CA ASP A 78 1.64 -1.22 13.36
C ASP A 78 2.81 -1.24 14.35
N TRP A 79 4.04 -1.44 13.87
CA TRP A 79 5.25 -1.33 14.68
C TRP A 79 5.52 0.08 15.20
N TYR A 80 5.27 1.10 14.39
CA TYR A 80 5.34 2.49 14.85
C TYR A 80 4.37 2.73 16.02
N ASN A 81 3.13 2.26 15.92
CA ASN A 81 2.15 2.39 17.00
C ASN A 81 2.53 1.56 18.23
N TYR A 82 3.09 0.35 18.05
CA TYR A 82 3.63 -0.45 19.15
C TYR A 82 4.71 0.31 19.94
N GLY A 83 5.65 0.95 19.23
CA GLY A 83 6.72 1.72 19.85
C GLY A 83 6.21 2.89 20.71
N ASN A 84 5.11 3.52 20.30
CA ASN A 84 4.52 4.67 20.99
C ASN A 84 3.52 4.29 22.09
N LEU A 85 2.73 3.24 21.89
CA LEU A 85 1.65 2.83 22.81
C LEU A 85 2.08 1.74 23.80
N GLY A 86 3.17 1.02 23.51
CA GLY A 86 3.73 -0.01 24.37
C GLY A 86 3.05 -1.37 24.30
N PHE A 87 2.03 -1.55 23.45
CA PHE A 87 1.36 -2.84 23.23
C PHE A 87 1.09 -3.10 21.75
N TRP A 88 1.08 -4.38 21.37
CA TRP A 88 0.96 -4.81 19.98
C TRP A 88 -0.51 -4.94 19.57
N PHE A 89 -0.86 -4.37 18.42
CA PHE A 89 -2.17 -4.48 17.81
C PHE A 89 -2.12 -4.17 16.31
N LEU A 90 -3.08 -4.70 15.55
CA LEU A 90 -3.23 -4.45 14.10
C LEU A 90 -3.95 -3.11 13.84
N TRP A 91 -3.32 -2.00 14.26
CA TRP A 91 -3.86 -0.64 14.13
C TRP A 91 -4.20 -0.25 12.70
N SER A 92 -3.43 -0.76 11.75
CA SER A 92 -3.60 -0.54 10.33
C SER A 92 -4.96 -1.05 9.83
N LEU A 93 -5.36 -2.24 10.29
CA LEU A 93 -6.64 -2.86 10.00
C LEU A 93 -7.79 -2.11 10.68
N VAL A 94 -7.60 -1.65 11.92
CA VAL A 94 -8.59 -0.81 12.61
C VAL A 94 -8.84 0.46 11.81
N LEU A 95 -7.78 1.14 11.37
CA LEU A 95 -7.88 2.36 10.60
C LEU A 95 -8.60 2.11 9.27
N LEU A 96 -8.31 0.99 8.59
CA LEU A 96 -9.01 0.59 7.37
C LEU A 96 -10.50 0.33 7.62
N ILE A 97 -10.86 -0.40 8.68
CA ILE A 97 -12.27 -0.70 9.03
C ILE A 97 -13.02 0.60 9.34
N VAL A 98 -12.42 1.49 10.14
CA VAL A 98 -13.02 2.80 10.47
C VAL A 98 -13.20 3.62 9.19
N ALA A 99 -12.19 3.70 8.34
CA ALA A 99 -12.28 4.40 7.06
C ALA A 99 -13.41 3.84 6.18
N ALA A 100 -13.52 2.52 6.08
CA ALA A 100 -14.54 1.84 5.27
C ALA A 100 -15.96 2.08 5.82
N ILE A 101 -16.16 2.04 7.15
CA ILE A 101 -17.45 2.32 7.78
C ILE A 101 -17.87 3.78 7.53
N LEU A 102 -16.96 4.73 7.75
CA LEU A 102 -17.23 6.16 7.55
C LEU A 102 -17.53 6.48 6.07
N PHE A 103 -16.74 5.91 5.15
CA PHE A 103 -16.97 6.04 3.71
C PHE A 103 -18.32 5.43 3.29
N THR A 104 -18.65 4.23 3.78
CA THR A 104 -19.94 3.57 3.48
C THR A 104 -21.11 4.40 3.97
N TYR A 105 -21.01 4.96 5.18
CA TYR A 105 -22.04 5.83 5.74
C TYR A 105 -22.28 7.08 4.89
N ILE A 106 -21.22 7.78 4.49
CA ILE A 106 -21.33 8.99 3.65
C ILE A 106 -21.82 8.66 2.24
N THR A 107 -21.35 7.55 1.67
CA THR A 107 -21.80 7.06 0.36
C THR A 107 -23.29 6.77 0.38
N LEU A 108 -23.79 6.09 1.42
CA LEU A 108 -25.22 5.81 1.59
C LEU A 108 -26.04 7.11 1.66
N LEU A 109 -25.59 8.09 2.44
CA LEU A 109 -26.26 9.40 2.52
C LEU A 109 -26.28 10.13 1.17
N LEU A 110 -25.17 10.07 0.42
CA LEU A 110 -25.09 10.68 -0.90
C LEU A 110 -26.02 9.98 -1.89
N VAL A 111 -26.06 8.64 -1.92
CA VAL A 111 -26.99 7.87 -2.75
C VAL A 111 -28.44 8.20 -2.39
N LEU A 112 -28.79 8.24 -1.09
CA LEU A 112 -30.13 8.65 -0.65
C LEU A 112 -30.48 10.07 -1.11
N ALA A 113 -29.54 11.01 -1.03
CA ALA A 113 -29.74 12.36 -1.55
C ALA A 113 -30.02 12.35 -3.05
N MET A 114 -29.23 11.61 -3.83
CA MET A 114 -29.40 11.48 -5.28
C MET A 114 -30.74 10.85 -5.65
N CYS A 115 -31.18 9.80 -4.96
CA CYS A 115 -32.49 9.19 -5.16
C CYS A 115 -33.64 10.16 -4.82
N LEU A 116 -33.53 10.92 -3.73
CA LEU A 116 -34.54 11.92 -3.35
C LEU A 116 -34.61 13.06 -4.38
N LEU A 117 -33.46 13.50 -4.88
CA LEU A 117 -33.38 14.47 -5.98
C LEU A 117 -34.07 13.90 -7.22
N ALA A 118 -33.78 12.66 -7.62
CA ALA A 118 -34.44 12.03 -8.76
C ALA A 118 -35.98 12.00 -8.60
N GLU A 119 -36.47 11.70 -7.39
CA GLU A 119 -37.91 11.75 -7.08
C GLU A 119 -38.49 13.17 -6.91
N GLY A 120 -37.70 14.21 -7.22
CA GLY A 120 -38.12 15.61 -7.15
C GLY A 120 -38.46 16.06 -5.73
N GLN A 121 -37.86 15.44 -4.71
CA GLN A 121 -38.05 15.81 -3.32
C GLN A 121 -37.05 16.88 -2.90
N GLN A 122 -37.47 17.78 -2.01
CA GLN A 122 -36.54 18.70 -1.38
C GLN A 122 -35.61 17.95 -0.43
N LEU A 123 -34.31 18.27 -0.50
CA LEU A 123 -33.33 17.72 0.43
C LEU A 123 -33.47 18.38 1.80
N TYR A 124 -33.55 17.54 2.83
CA TYR A 124 -33.47 17.95 4.23
C TYR A 124 -32.61 16.93 4.98
N LEU A 125 -31.36 17.28 5.25
CA LEU A 125 -30.46 16.39 5.98
C LEU A 125 -30.75 16.52 7.48
N HIS A 126 -31.01 15.40 8.15
CA HIS A 126 -31.24 15.43 9.60
C HIS A 126 -30.01 15.96 10.36
N TRP A 127 -30.22 16.59 11.52
CA TRP A 127 -29.13 17.22 12.28
C TRP A 127 -28.04 16.22 12.72
N SER A 128 -28.41 14.98 13.04
CA SER A 128 -27.45 13.91 13.34
C SER A 128 -26.56 13.57 12.14
N HIS A 129 -27.12 13.51 10.93
CA HIS A 129 -26.34 13.26 9.70
C HIS A 129 -25.47 14.46 9.33
N LYS A 130 -25.89 15.68 9.63
CA LYS A 130 -25.04 16.88 9.49
C LYS A 130 -23.81 16.78 10.39
N ILE A 131 -23.99 16.40 11.65
CA ILE A 131 -22.88 16.15 12.58
C ILE A 131 -21.99 15.02 12.03
N GLY A 132 -22.58 13.89 11.63
CA GLY A 132 -21.84 12.76 11.05
C GLY A 132 -21.02 13.16 9.81
N THR A 133 -21.58 14.01 8.94
CA THR A 133 -20.88 14.53 7.75
C THR A 133 -19.66 15.37 8.13
N PHE A 134 -19.78 16.26 9.12
CA PHE A 134 -18.64 17.02 9.62
C PHE A 134 -17.58 16.15 10.28
N LEU A 135 -18.00 15.13 11.05
CA LEU A 135 -17.07 14.19 11.68
C LEU A 135 -16.28 13.41 10.63
N VAL A 136 -16.94 12.87 9.60
CA VAL A 136 -16.25 12.12 8.53
C VAL A 136 -15.31 13.03 7.75
N LEU A 137 -15.75 14.24 7.41
CA LEU A 137 -14.93 15.21 6.69
C LEU A 137 -13.70 15.61 7.51
N GLY A 138 -13.90 15.98 8.78
CA GLY A 138 -12.82 16.35 9.70
C GLY A 138 -11.83 15.21 9.89
N PHE A 139 -12.33 14.00 10.16
CA PHE A 139 -11.49 12.80 10.26
C PHE A 139 -10.66 12.57 9.00
N SER A 140 -11.28 12.61 7.81
CA SER A 140 -10.60 12.35 6.54
C SER A 140 -9.52 13.39 6.25
N ILE A 141 -9.81 14.68 6.46
CA ILE A 141 -8.84 15.77 6.27
C ILE A 141 -7.68 15.63 7.27
N THR A 142 -7.97 15.42 8.55
CA THR A 142 -6.95 15.27 9.59
C THR A 142 -6.09 14.03 9.35
N ALA A 143 -6.69 12.90 8.98
CA ALA A 143 -5.95 11.67 8.69
C ALA A 143 -5.06 11.82 7.45
N LEU A 144 -5.56 12.43 6.37
CA LEU A 144 -4.75 12.75 5.19
C LEU A 144 -3.60 13.71 5.51
N PHE A 145 -3.84 14.73 6.35
CA PHE A 145 -2.81 15.65 6.79
C PHE A 145 -1.72 14.93 7.59
N ILE A 146 -2.10 14.12 8.59
CA ILE A 146 -1.17 13.36 9.42
C ILE A 146 -0.35 12.39 8.57
N LEU A 147 -1.00 11.63 7.67
CA LEU A 147 -0.28 10.73 6.76
C LEU A 147 0.68 11.49 5.84
N SER A 148 0.30 12.66 5.35
CA SER A 148 1.18 13.45 4.49
C SER A 148 2.41 13.97 5.22
N VAL A 149 2.29 14.28 6.52
CA VAL A 149 3.40 14.79 7.35
C VAL A 149 4.29 13.66 7.85
N LEU A 150 3.71 12.56 8.33
CA LEU A 150 4.46 11.47 8.96
C LEU A 150 4.90 10.37 7.98
N TRP A 151 4.16 10.17 6.89
CA TRP A 151 4.37 9.13 5.88
C TRP A 151 4.20 9.67 4.46
N GLY A 152 4.86 10.81 4.16
CA GLY A 152 4.75 11.47 2.85
C GLY A 152 5.07 10.57 1.66
N ASP A 153 5.92 9.54 1.84
CA ASP A 153 6.25 8.57 0.80
C ASP A 153 5.04 7.74 0.32
N GLN A 154 3.95 7.64 1.09
CA GLN A 154 2.75 6.93 0.67
C GLN A 154 2.07 7.57 -0.55
N TRP A 155 2.29 8.86 -0.80
CA TRP A 155 1.86 9.51 -2.03
C TRP A 155 2.56 8.94 -3.26
N LYS A 156 3.81 8.46 -3.12
CA LYS A 156 4.51 7.75 -4.19
C LYS A 156 3.87 6.38 -4.43
N THR A 157 3.48 5.66 -3.37
CA THR A 157 2.76 4.38 -3.47
C THR A 157 1.45 4.53 -4.25
N VAL A 158 0.70 5.61 -4.00
CA VAL A 158 -0.51 5.91 -4.77
C VAL A 158 -0.21 6.28 -6.22
N ARG A 159 0.86 7.02 -6.49
CA ARG A 159 1.29 7.23 -7.88
C ARG A 159 1.64 5.91 -8.58
N LEU A 160 2.29 4.98 -7.89
CA LEU A 160 2.62 3.66 -8.42
C LEU A 160 1.36 2.82 -8.65
N SER A 161 0.39 2.83 -7.72
CA SER A 161 -0.87 2.09 -7.89
C SER A 161 -1.65 2.61 -9.11
N PHE A 162 -1.63 3.92 -9.39
CA PHE A 162 -2.23 4.46 -10.62
C PHE A 162 -1.59 3.89 -11.90
N GLN A 163 -0.29 3.64 -11.91
CA GLN A 163 0.39 3.07 -13.09
C GLN A 163 -0.10 1.65 -13.44
N ILE A 164 -0.82 0.96 -12.55
CA ILE A 164 -1.37 -0.38 -12.84
C ILE A 164 -2.91 -0.40 -12.79
N THR A 165 -3.53 0.39 -11.93
CA THR A 165 -4.99 0.39 -11.71
C THR A 165 -5.75 1.40 -12.55
N ALA A 166 -5.10 2.43 -13.12
CA ALA A 166 -5.79 3.52 -13.81
C ALA A 166 -6.74 3.06 -14.94
N PRO A 167 -6.40 2.08 -15.80
CA PRO A 167 -7.33 1.57 -16.81
C PRO A 167 -8.65 1.06 -16.23
N TYR A 168 -8.62 0.46 -15.05
CA TYR A 168 -9.82 -0.08 -14.39
C TYR A 168 -10.58 0.98 -13.61
N LEU A 169 -9.86 1.93 -13.00
CA LEU A 169 -10.48 3.12 -12.37
C LEU A 169 -11.22 3.97 -13.40
N HIS A 170 -10.71 4.07 -14.63
CA HIS A 170 -11.40 4.72 -15.74
C HIS A 170 -12.74 4.07 -16.06
N ILE A 171 -12.79 2.74 -16.21
CA ILE A 171 -14.05 2.00 -16.42
C ILE A 171 -15.03 2.26 -15.28
N GLY A 172 -14.55 2.23 -14.04
CA GLY A 172 -15.36 2.55 -12.86
C GLY A 172 -15.93 3.97 -12.93
N ALA A 173 -15.09 4.95 -13.28
CA ALA A 173 -15.50 6.36 -13.40
C ALA A 173 -16.55 6.56 -14.51
N ILE A 174 -16.37 5.97 -15.68
CA ILE A 174 -17.36 6.03 -16.78
C ILE A 174 -18.67 5.35 -16.36
N THR A 175 -18.61 4.20 -15.68
CA THR A 175 -19.80 3.52 -15.16
C THR A 175 -20.58 4.41 -14.20
N ILE A 176 -19.89 5.12 -13.30
CA ILE A 176 -20.50 6.11 -12.40
C ILE A 176 -21.15 7.24 -13.20
N MET A 177 -20.50 7.76 -14.25
CA MET A 177 -21.07 8.80 -15.10
C MET A 177 -22.33 8.34 -15.84
N VAL A 178 -22.39 7.08 -16.29
CA VAL A 178 -23.59 6.50 -16.87
C VAL A 178 -24.72 6.45 -15.85
N LEU A 179 -24.45 6.00 -14.62
CA LEU A 179 -25.47 5.97 -13.55
C LEU A 179 -25.95 7.37 -13.15
N LEU A 180 -25.05 8.35 -13.13
CA LEU A 180 -25.36 9.76 -12.84
C LEU A 180 -26.12 10.45 -13.97
N SER A 181 -26.09 9.92 -15.20
CA SER A 181 -26.81 10.53 -16.32
C SER A 181 -28.32 10.59 -16.08
N TRP A 182 -28.90 9.60 -15.40
CA TRP A 182 -30.33 9.54 -15.11
C TRP A 182 -30.82 10.69 -14.23
N PRO A 183 -30.27 10.91 -13.01
CA PRO A 183 -30.66 12.07 -12.21
C PRO A 183 -30.31 13.39 -12.89
N VAL A 184 -29.21 13.47 -13.64
CA VAL A 184 -28.82 14.70 -14.37
C VAL A 184 -29.84 15.04 -15.45
N ALA A 185 -30.20 14.09 -16.32
CA ALA A 185 -31.19 14.26 -17.39
C ALA A 185 -32.55 14.72 -16.82
N LEU A 186 -33.02 14.03 -15.78
CA LEU A 186 -34.29 14.34 -15.15
C LEU A 186 -34.35 15.77 -14.56
N HIS A 187 -33.27 16.25 -13.93
CA HIS A 187 -33.22 17.61 -13.42
C HIS A 187 -33.08 18.65 -14.51
N ALA A 188 -32.33 18.35 -15.57
CA ALA A 188 -32.22 19.22 -16.73
C ALA A 188 -33.60 19.42 -17.40
N ILE A 189 -34.36 18.35 -17.60
CA ILE A 189 -35.70 18.41 -18.19
C ILE A 189 -36.68 19.20 -17.29
N ARG A 190 -36.60 19.03 -15.96
CA ARG A 190 -37.45 19.76 -14.99
C ARG A 190 -37.05 21.21 -14.73
N ALA A 191 -35.92 21.67 -15.26
CA ALA A 191 -35.43 23.03 -15.03
C ALA A 191 -36.11 24.03 -15.98
N ASP A 192 -36.80 25.02 -15.42
CA ASP A 192 -37.55 26.04 -16.18
C ASP A 192 -36.65 27.06 -16.91
N LYS A 193 -35.39 27.21 -16.48
CA LYS A 193 -34.45 28.20 -17.01
C LYS A 193 -33.31 27.51 -17.74
N LYS A 194 -33.02 27.97 -18.97
CA LYS A 194 -31.85 27.52 -19.76
C LYS A 194 -30.53 27.64 -19.01
N VAL A 195 -30.35 28.72 -18.23
CA VAL A 195 -29.16 28.90 -17.39
C VAL A 195 -29.01 27.76 -16.37
N VAL A 196 -30.10 27.31 -15.76
CA VAL A 196 -30.07 26.21 -14.78
C VAL A 196 -29.77 24.88 -15.47
N GLN A 197 -30.29 24.64 -16.67
CA GLN A 197 -29.94 23.47 -17.49
C GLN A 197 -28.44 23.43 -17.78
N VAL A 198 -27.85 24.56 -18.19
CA VAL A 198 -26.41 24.66 -18.46
C VAL A 198 -25.58 24.42 -17.20
N VAL A 199 -26.00 24.94 -16.04
CA VAL A 199 -25.30 24.73 -14.76
C VAL A 199 -25.33 23.27 -14.29
N ILE A 200 -26.38 22.52 -14.63
CA ILE A 200 -26.49 21.08 -14.29
C ILE A 200 -25.72 20.22 -15.30
N VAL A 201 -25.99 20.40 -16.60
CA VAL A 201 -25.46 19.53 -17.66
C VAL A 201 -24.01 19.87 -18.02
N GLY A 202 -23.62 21.15 -17.95
CA GLY A 202 -22.29 21.62 -18.33
C GLY A 202 -21.15 20.93 -17.56
N PRO A 203 -21.15 20.95 -16.21
CA PRO A 203 -20.13 20.25 -15.43
C PRO A 203 -20.10 18.74 -15.68
N TYR A 204 -21.28 18.11 -15.84
CA TYR A 204 -21.38 16.70 -16.16
C TYR A 204 -20.69 16.36 -17.50
N LEU A 205 -20.99 17.12 -18.55
CA LEU A 205 -20.35 16.94 -19.86
C LEU A 205 -18.86 17.25 -19.85
N ALA A 206 -18.42 18.25 -19.08
CA ALA A 206 -17.01 18.58 -18.94
C ALA A 206 -16.22 17.44 -18.28
N ILE A 207 -16.75 16.85 -17.20
CA ILE A 207 -16.15 15.69 -16.52
C ILE A 207 -16.16 14.48 -17.46
N LEU A 208 -17.27 14.23 -18.16
CA LEU A 208 -17.38 13.10 -19.10
C LEU A 208 -16.37 13.22 -20.24
N LEU A 209 -16.24 14.40 -20.84
CA LEU A 209 -15.26 14.67 -21.89
C LEU A 209 -13.83 14.47 -21.38
N PHE A 210 -13.52 14.96 -20.18
CA PHE A 210 -12.22 14.73 -19.56
C PHE A 210 -11.95 13.23 -19.38
N LEU A 211 -12.93 12.46 -18.90
CA LEU A 211 -12.79 11.01 -18.73
C LEU A 211 -12.65 10.26 -20.08
N PHE A 212 -13.28 10.73 -21.17
CA PHE A 212 -13.05 10.14 -22.49
C PHE A 212 -11.65 10.43 -23.05
N LEU A 213 -11.04 11.55 -22.65
CA LEU A 213 -9.71 11.94 -23.12
C LEU A 213 -8.58 11.42 -22.22
N ILE A 214 -8.86 11.11 -20.95
CA ILE A 214 -7.82 10.64 -20.01
C ILE A 214 -7.01 9.44 -20.50
N PRO A 215 -7.58 8.43 -21.22
CA PRO A 215 -6.83 7.25 -21.62
C PRO A 215 -5.69 7.53 -22.61
N LEU A 216 -5.71 8.68 -23.30
CA LEU A 216 -4.62 9.16 -24.14
C LEU A 216 -3.35 9.52 -23.34
N GLY A 217 -3.52 9.89 -22.07
CA GLY A 217 -2.42 10.28 -21.17
C GLY A 217 -2.06 9.21 -20.14
N MET A 218 -2.75 8.06 -20.13
CA MET A 218 -2.46 6.99 -19.17
C MET A 218 -1.26 6.17 -19.64
N TYR A 219 -0.24 6.10 -18.79
CA TYR A 219 0.92 5.23 -18.98
C TYR A 219 0.92 4.13 -17.93
N SER A 220 1.06 2.88 -18.38
CA SER A 220 1.23 1.72 -17.53
C SER A 220 2.38 0.86 -18.03
N PRO A 221 3.37 0.53 -17.18
CA PRO A 221 4.37 -0.47 -17.53
C PRO A 221 3.77 -1.84 -17.85
N CYS A 222 2.54 -2.14 -17.41
CA CYS A 222 1.88 -3.41 -17.66
C CYS A 222 1.02 -3.44 -18.95
N ILE A 223 0.96 -2.33 -19.70
CA ILE A 223 0.40 -2.34 -21.06
C ILE A 223 1.56 -2.58 -22.04
N ARG A 224 1.75 -3.82 -22.49
CA ARG A 224 2.93 -4.24 -23.26
C ARG A 224 2.60 -5.27 -24.33
N GLU A 225 3.38 -5.26 -25.40
CA GLU A 225 3.27 -6.26 -26.48
C GLU A 225 3.57 -7.67 -25.97
N MET A 226 2.89 -8.66 -26.56
CA MET A 226 3.11 -10.07 -26.21
C MET A 226 4.56 -10.49 -26.45
N GLY A 227 5.12 -11.25 -25.52
CA GLY A 227 6.51 -11.72 -25.60
C GLY A 227 7.57 -10.67 -25.25
N THR A 228 7.20 -9.43 -24.97
CA THR A 228 8.16 -8.39 -24.55
C THR A 228 8.39 -8.31 -23.04
N LEU A 229 7.63 -9.07 -22.25
CA LEU A 229 7.78 -9.13 -20.80
C LEU A 229 9.12 -9.79 -20.46
N GLY A 230 9.92 -9.12 -19.62
CA GLY A 230 11.18 -9.67 -19.13
C GLY A 230 10.98 -10.88 -18.21
N PRO A 231 12.07 -11.53 -17.78
CA PRO A 231 12.00 -12.64 -16.84
C PRO A 231 11.34 -12.19 -15.52
N LYS A 232 10.74 -13.15 -14.82
CA LYS A 232 10.18 -12.90 -13.49
C LYS A 232 11.27 -12.39 -12.55
N PRO A 233 11.06 -11.30 -11.79
CA PRO A 233 12.04 -10.82 -10.84
C PRO A 233 12.38 -11.89 -9.80
N ALA A 234 13.66 -12.04 -9.50
CA ALA A 234 14.13 -12.92 -8.44
C ALA A 234 13.62 -12.45 -7.07
N LEU A 235 13.37 -13.38 -6.16
CA LEU A 235 12.84 -13.10 -4.82
C LEU A 235 13.94 -13.21 -3.77
N ILE A 236 14.22 -12.11 -3.07
CA ILE A 236 15.11 -12.08 -1.91
C ILE A 236 14.23 -12.03 -0.65
N GLY A 237 14.42 -12.97 0.27
CA GLY A 237 13.65 -13.00 1.52
C GLY A 237 14.12 -11.91 2.48
N HIS A 238 13.26 -10.91 2.75
CA HIS A 238 13.53 -9.83 3.69
C HIS A 238 13.58 -10.37 5.11
N ARG A 239 14.75 -10.35 5.76
CA ARG A 239 14.99 -10.98 7.08
C ARG A 239 14.58 -12.45 7.09
N GLY A 240 14.73 -13.11 5.94
CA GLY A 240 14.13 -14.40 5.61
C GLY A 240 12.67 -14.29 5.14
N ALA A 241 11.74 -14.99 5.78
CA ALA A 241 10.32 -15.02 5.45
C ALA A 241 9.46 -14.64 6.67
N PRO A 242 9.43 -13.35 7.08
CA PRO A 242 8.81 -12.91 8.32
C PRO A 242 7.28 -13.06 8.35
N MET A 243 6.62 -13.25 7.20
CA MET A 243 5.21 -13.65 7.17
C MET A 243 4.98 -15.15 7.47
N LEU A 244 6.04 -15.95 7.65
CA LEU A 244 5.98 -17.39 7.90
C LEU A 244 6.75 -17.84 9.15
N ALA A 245 7.73 -17.06 9.58
CA ALA A 245 8.63 -17.39 10.68
C ALA A 245 9.16 -16.11 11.36
N PRO A 246 9.71 -16.20 12.58
CA PRO A 246 10.26 -15.04 13.28
C PRO A 246 11.44 -14.43 12.49
N GLU A 247 11.42 -13.14 12.21
CA GLU A 247 12.45 -12.48 11.38
C GLU A 247 13.88 -12.65 11.90
N ASN A 248 14.87 -12.65 11.00
CA ASN A 248 16.31 -12.79 11.30
C ASN A 248 16.69 -14.06 12.11
N THR A 249 15.89 -15.12 12.01
CA THR A 249 16.16 -16.44 12.61
C THR A 249 16.46 -17.50 11.56
N GLU A 250 17.10 -18.59 11.97
CA GLU A 250 17.38 -19.73 11.08
C GLU A 250 16.12 -20.24 10.37
N MET A 251 15.01 -20.40 11.11
CA MET A 251 13.73 -20.82 10.55
C MET A 251 13.25 -19.87 9.44
N SER A 252 13.41 -18.57 9.61
CA SER A 252 13.01 -17.57 8.60
C SER A 252 13.77 -17.73 7.29
N PHE A 253 15.08 -17.98 7.36
CA PHE A 253 15.89 -18.23 6.19
C PHE A 253 15.56 -19.58 5.54
N GLN A 254 15.37 -20.63 6.35
CA GLN A 254 14.92 -21.94 5.87
C GLN A 254 13.59 -21.84 5.13
N LYS A 255 12.61 -21.10 5.67
CA LYS A 255 11.33 -20.86 4.99
C LYS A 255 11.49 -20.15 3.65
N THR A 256 12.44 -19.21 3.54
CA THR A 256 12.75 -18.59 2.25
C THR A 256 13.28 -19.61 1.24
N ILE A 257 14.18 -20.50 1.68
CA ILE A 257 14.74 -21.57 0.85
C ILE A 257 13.67 -22.58 0.44
N GLU A 258 12.82 -23.01 1.38
CA GLU A 258 11.67 -23.90 1.15
C GLU A 258 10.70 -23.34 0.10
N HIS A 259 10.49 -22.02 0.10
CA HIS A 259 9.68 -21.31 -0.90
C HIS A 259 10.47 -20.87 -2.14
N HIS A 260 11.65 -21.45 -2.37
CA HIS A 260 12.50 -21.22 -3.53
C HIS A 260 12.83 -19.74 -3.77
N GLY A 261 13.07 -18.99 -2.70
CA GLY A 261 13.70 -17.67 -2.77
C GLY A 261 15.12 -17.77 -3.35
N ASP A 262 15.51 -16.77 -4.11
CA ASP A 262 16.78 -16.70 -4.85
C ASP A 262 17.91 -16.10 -4.00
N GLY A 263 17.56 -15.30 -2.99
CA GLY A 263 18.50 -14.72 -2.04
C GLY A 263 17.90 -14.53 -0.65
N LEU A 264 18.76 -14.18 0.29
CA LEU A 264 18.43 -13.91 1.68
C LEU A 264 18.92 -12.51 2.05
N GLU A 265 18.05 -11.73 2.68
CA GLU A 265 18.38 -10.42 3.23
C GLU A 265 18.34 -10.47 4.75
N THR A 266 19.21 -9.71 5.42
CA THR A 266 19.26 -9.63 6.88
C THR A 266 19.90 -8.33 7.36
N ASP A 267 19.69 -7.98 8.63
CA ASP A 267 20.34 -6.85 9.29
C ASP A 267 21.45 -7.32 10.24
N VAL A 268 22.63 -6.72 10.16
CA VAL A 268 23.83 -7.13 10.91
C VAL A 268 24.26 -6.06 11.90
N THR A 269 24.47 -6.47 13.14
CA THR A 269 25.15 -5.67 14.17
C THR A 269 26.23 -6.51 14.87
N ILE A 270 26.98 -5.92 15.79
CA ILE A 270 28.11 -6.58 16.48
C ILE A 270 27.87 -6.51 17.98
N SER A 271 28.04 -7.65 18.67
CA SER A 271 27.98 -7.72 20.14
C SER A 271 29.16 -7.02 20.79
N TYR A 272 29.06 -6.73 22.08
CA TYR A 272 30.08 -6.01 22.83
C TYR A 272 31.45 -6.67 22.79
N ASP A 273 31.48 -8.01 22.76
CA ASP A 273 32.65 -8.86 22.66
C ASP A 273 33.08 -9.18 21.21
N GLY A 274 32.43 -8.59 20.20
CA GLY A 274 32.90 -8.60 18.82
C GLY A 274 32.32 -9.68 17.91
N VAL A 275 31.21 -10.31 18.29
CA VAL A 275 30.53 -11.33 17.48
C VAL A 275 29.45 -10.67 16.62
N PRO A 276 29.55 -10.70 15.28
CA PRO A 276 28.47 -10.22 14.41
C PRO A 276 27.25 -11.14 14.46
N PHE A 277 26.07 -10.54 14.65
CA PHE A 277 24.80 -11.23 14.79
C PHE A 277 23.67 -10.47 14.09
N LEU A 278 22.55 -11.16 13.91
CA LEU A 278 21.43 -10.64 13.13
C LEU A 278 20.40 -9.95 14.03
N MET A 279 20.13 -8.67 13.77
CA MET A 279 19.16 -7.86 14.50
C MET A 279 18.86 -6.58 13.74
N HIS A 280 17.57 -6.34 13.45
CA HIS A 280 17.11 -5.11 12.81
C HIS A 280 17.06 -3.93 13.80
N ASP A 281 16.50 -4.19 14.98
CA ASP A 281 16.20 -3.11 15.91
C ASP A 281 17.45 -2.70 16.68
N SER A 282 17.47 -1.44 17.13
CA SER A 282 18.51 -0.98 18.05
C SER A 282 18.42 -1.64 19.42
N THR A 283 17.28 -2.21 19.82
CA THR A 283 17.05 -2.87 21.11
C THR A 283 16.47 -4.27 20.93
N LEU A 284 16.54 -5.11 21.97
CA LEU A 284 16.06 -6.49 21.91
C LEU A 284 14.56 -6.65 22.25
N ARG A 285 13.83 -5.54 22.47
CA ARG A 285 12.50 -5.55 23.10
C ARG A 285 11.40 -6.19 22.25
N ARG A 286 11.52 -6.07 20.93
CA ARG A 286 10.47 -6.43 19.98
C ARG A 286 10.51 -7.92 19.64
N THR A 287 11.70 -8.41 19.33
CA THR A 287 11.91 -9.73 18.73
C THR A 287 12.52 -10.73 19.69
N THR A 288 12.63 -10.42 20.98
CA THR A 288 13.14 -11.36 21.99
C THR A 288 12.41 -11.31 23.33
N ASN A 289 12.72 -12.24 24.22
CA ASN A 289 12.25 -12.27 25.60
C ASN A 289 13.09 -11.44 26.59
N ILE A 290 13.85 -10.43 26.14
CA ILE A 290 14.70 -9.59 27.00
C ILE A 290 13.97 -9.02 28.22
N LYS A 291 12.67 -8.69 28.10
CA LYS A 291 11.85 -8.15 29.20
C LYS A 291 11.68 -9.14 30.35
N GLU A 292 11.75 -10.43 30.07
CA GLU A 292 11.59 -11.50 31.05
C GLU A 292 12.93 -11.88 31.68
N VAL A 293 14.02 -11.90 30.89
CA VAL A 293 15.34 -12.34 31.34
C VAL A 293 16.14 -11.18 31.97
N TYR A 294 16.11 -9.98 31.39
CA TYR A 294 16.85 -8.80 31.83
C TYR A 294 15.95 -7.54 31.83
N PRO A 295 14.99 -7.43 32.77
CA PRO A 295 13.99 -6.35 32.76
C PRO A 295 14.57 -4.94 32.86
N ASN A 296 15.72 -4.78 33.53
CA ASN A 296 16.37 -3.49 33.72
C ASN A 296 17.12 -2.99 32.47
N ASP A 297 17.46 -3.89 31.54
CA ASP A 297 18.31 -3.59 30.38
C ASP A 297 17.50 -3.55 29.08
N THR A 298 16.17 -3.54 29.17
CA THR A 298 15.29 -3.62 27.99
C THR A 298 15.49 -2.47 27.00
N ALA A 299 15.83 -1.27 27.47
CA ALA A 299 16.08 -0.11 26.62
C ALA A 299 17.54 -0.03 26.11
N GLN A 300 18.41 -0.95 26.55
CA GLN A 300 19.81 -0.95 26.14
C GLN A 300 19.95 -1.35 24.67
N ASN A 301 20.93 -0.76 24.00
CA ASN A 301 21.23 -1.09 22.62
C ASN A 301 21.70 -2.55 22.51
N ALA A 302 21.18 -3.31 21.54
CA ALA A 302 21.49 -4.73 21.32
C ALA A 302 22.99 -5.00 21.17
N ALA A 303 23.74 -4.06 20.57
CA ALA A 303 25.19 -4.17 20.40
C ALA A 303 25.97 -4.09 21.72
N LEU A 304 25.37 -3.58 22.81
CA LEU A 304 26.07 -3.42 24.09
C LEU A 304 26.00 -4.68 24.98
N PHE A 305 25.37 -5.75 24.51
CA PHE A 305 25.36 -7.04 25.19
C PHE A 305 26.49 -7.94 24.66
N SER A 306 27.03 -8.81 25.52
CA SER A 306 27.97 -9.86 25.09
C SER A 306 27.22 -10.96 24.33
N TRP A 307 27.94 -11.72 23.51
CA TRP A 307 27.36 -12.85 22.80
C TRP A 307 26.80 -13.92 23.75
N ASP A 308 27.46 -14.12 24.88
CA ASP A 308 27.01 -15.08 25.90
C ASP A 308 25.63 -14.73 26.48
N THR A 309 25.31 -13.45 26.61
CA THR A 309 23.95 -13.00 26.98
C THR A 309 22.98 -13.14 25.81
N LEU A 310 23.39 -12.72 24.60
CA LEU A 310 22.51 -12.72 23.43
C LEU A 310 22.04 -14.12 23.04
N LYS A 311 22.91 -15.14 23.14
CA LYS A 311 22.59 -16.53 22.77
C LYS A 311 21.55 -17.19 23.70
N GLU A 312 21.35 -16.67 24.91
CA GLU A 312 20.38 -17.18 25.89
C GLU A 312 18.96 -16.68 25.61
N LEU A 313 18.81 -15.61 24.82
CA LEU A 313 17.52 -15.02 24.52
C LEU A 313 16.75 -15.85 23.48
N ASN A 314 15.45 -15.99 23.74
CA ASN A 314 14.52 -16.56 22.79
C ASN A 314 14.14 -15.50 21.76
N ALA A 315 14.33 -15.79 20.47
CA ALA A 315 14.06 -14.87 19.36
C ALA A 315 12.81 -15.23 18.54
N GLY A 316 11.95 -16.12 19.06
CA GLY A 316 10.86 -16.70 18.26
C GLY A 316 9.48 -16.75 18.92
N MET A 317 9.39 -16.83 20.24
CA MET A 317 8.10 -16.89 20.97
C MET A 317 7.22 -15.66 20.70
N TRP A 318 7.84 -14.48 20.56
CA TRP A 318 7.15 -13.23 20.26
C TRP A 318 6.29 -13.32 19.00
N PHE A 319 6.75 -14.05 17.98
CA PHE A 319 6.08 -14.19 16.69
C PHE A 319 4.71 -14.84 16.81
N LEU A 320 4.60 -15.88 17.64
CA LEU A 320 3.34 -16.58 17.89
C LEU A 320 2.38 -15.80 18.79
N LYS A 321 2.95 -15.02 19.73
CA LYS A 321 2.21 -14.18 20.68
C LYS A 321 1.60 -12.98 19.97
N ASP A 322 2.42 -12.25 19.22
CA ASP A 322 2.05 -10.96 18.66
C ASP A 322 1.37 -11.12 17.29
N LYS A 323 1.77 -12.13 16.49
CA LYS A 323 1.27 -12.33 15.12
C LYS A 323 1.39 -11.05 14.28
N PRO A 324 2.61 -10.62 13.92
CA PRO A 324 2.89 -9.29 13.35
C PRO A 324 2.19 -8.93 12.02
N PHE A 325 1.67 -9.90 11.28
CA PHE A 325 1.07 -9.71 9.97
C PHE A 325 -0.38 -10.18 9.95
N SER A 326 -1.28 -9.35 9.41
CA SER A 326 -2.71 -9.65 9.31
C SER A 326 -3.01 -10.84 8.38
N CYS A 327 -2.17 -11.08 7.39
CA CYS A 327 -2.31 -12.17 6.42
C CYS A 327 -1.53 -13.44 6.79
N MET A 328 -1.03 -13.56 8.02
CA MET A 328 -0.37 -14.80 8.44
C MET A 328 -1.34 -15.97 8.45
N GLY A 329 -0.99 -17.01 7.69
CA GLY A 329 -1.67 -18.30 7.78
C GLY A 329 -1.47 -18.94 9.15
N SER A 330 -2.33 -19.91 9.48
CA SER A 330 -2.09 -20.75 10.65
C SER A 330 -0.83 -21.60 10.43
N LEU A 331 0.16 -21.47 11.30
CA LEU A 331 1.33 -22.34 11.29
C LEU A 331 0.96 -23.77 11.67
N SER A 332 1.63 -24.75 11.07
CA SER A 332 1.51 -26.14 11.49
C SER A 332 2.03 -26.32 12.91
N ARG A 333 1.64 -27.39 13.61
CA ARG A 333 2.14 -27.66 14.97
C ARG A 333 3.66 -27.83 15.00
N ALA A 334 4.25 -28.39 13.94
CA ALA A 334 5.70 -28.51 13.80
C ALA A 334 6.36 -27.13 13.65
N ASP A 335 5.82 -26.27 12.77
CA ASP A 335 6.33 -24.91 12.58
C ASP A 335 6.17 -24.05 13.85
N GLN A 336 5.08 -24.23 14.61
CA GLN A 336 4.91 -23.56 15.90
C GLN A 336 6.00 -23.98 16.88
N ASN A 337 6.27 -25.28 17.01
CA ASN A 337 7.32 -25.79 17.89
C ASN A 337 8.71 -25.29 17.48
N GLN A 338 8.99 -25.22 16.17
CA GLN A 338 10.24 -24.69 15.65
C GLN A 338 10.36 -23.19 15.92
N ALA A 339 9.30 -22.42 15.68
CA ALA A 339 9.25 -20.98 15.93
C ALA A 339 9.49 -20.67 17.42
N MET A 340 8.91 -21.44 18.34
CA MET A 340 9.13 -21.26 19.79
C MET A 340 10.58 -21.47 20.21
N ASN A 341 11.38 -22.22 19.44
CA ASN A 341 12.75 -22.61 19.78
C ASN A 341 13.82 -21.88 18.95
N GLN A 342 13.53 -20.67 18.47
CA GLN A 342 14.52 -19.85 17.77
C GLN A 342 15.37 -19.02 18.77
N SER A 343 16.64 -18.82 18.42
CA SER A 343 17.60 -17.95 19.12
C SER A 343 18.11 -16.84 18.20
N ILE A 344 18.78 -15.84 18.76
CA ILE A 344 19.48 -14.82 17.98
C ILE A 344 20.54 -15.52 17.10
N TYR A 345 20.55 -15.20 15.81
CA TYR A 345 21.37 -15.92 14.84
C TYR A 345 22.71 -15.22 14.60
N LYS A 346 23.79 -16.00 14.47
CA LYS A 346 25.13 -15.48 14.13
C LYS A 346 25.23 -15.20 12.64
N LEU A 347 25.96 -14.16 12.27
CA LEU A 347 26.28 -13.87 10.87
C LEU A 347 26.99 -15.06 10.20
N SER A 348 27.98 -15.67 10.86
CA SER A 348 28.73 -16.79 10.27
C SER A 348 27.85 -18.01 9.98
N ASN A 349 26.85 -18.29 10.82
CA ASN A 349 25.91 -19.39 10.57
C ASN A 349 24.97 -19.07 9.40
N PHE A 350 24.48 -17.84 9.31
CA PHE A 350 23.68 -17.37 8.18
C PHE A 350 24.40 -17.48 6.84
N LEU A 351 25.65 -17.05 6.80
CA LEU A 351 26.48 -17.11 5.60
C LEU A 351 26.76 -18.57 5.17
N ARG A 352 27.02 -19.47 6.12
CA ARG A 352 27.16 -20.92 5.83
C ARG A 352 25.88 -21.53 5.28
N LEU A 353 24.73 -21.18 5.88
CA LEU A 353 23.43 -21.63 5.39
C LEU A 353 23.21 -21.15 3.95
N ALA A 354 23.46 -19.87 3.66
CA ALA A 354 23.32 -19.30 2.33
C ALA A 354 24.26 -19.98 1.31
N ASP A 355 25.53 -20.18 1.66
CA ASP A 355 26.50 -20.84 0.77
C ASP A 355 26.09 -22.28 0.43
N SER A 356 25.68 -23.05 1.45
CA SER A 356 25.24 -24.44 1.29
C SER A 356 24.04 -24.60 0.37
N GLN A 357 23.20 -23.56 0.26
CA GLN A 357 22.00 -23.52 -0.57
C GLN A 357 22.20 -22.70 -1.85
N ASN A 358 23.43 -22.23 -2.12
CA ASN A 358 23.77 -21.39 -3.26
C ASN A 358 22.87 -20.15 -3.39
N LYS A 359 22.69 -19.41 -2.28
CA LYS A 359 21.85 -18.21 -2.21
C LYS A 359 22.67 -16.94 -2.17
N LEU A 360 22.19 -15.91 -2.87
CA LEU A 360 22.71 -14.56 -2.72
C LEU A 360 22.41 -14.06 -1.30
N VAL A 361 23.34 -13.30 -0.71
CA VAL A 361 23.13 -12.61 0.56
C VAL A 361 23.27 -11.11 0.36
N ILE A 362 22.35 -10.36 0.94
CA ILE A 362 22.44 -8.91 1.06
C ILE A 362 22.16 -8.56 2.52
N PHE A 363 22.83 -7.54 3.04
CA PHE A 363 22.61 -7.15 4.43
C PHE A 363 22.87 -5.68 4.67
N ASP A 364 22.07 -5.12 5.59
CA ASP A 364 22.36 -3.84 6.20
C ASP A 364 23.42 -4.02 7.30
N LEU A 365 24.45 -3.18 7.31
CA LEU A 365 25.51 -3.23 8.32
C LEU A 365 25.39 -2.05 9.26
N TYR A 366 24.99 -2.29 10.50
CA TYR A 366 24.81 -1.22 11.48
C TYR A 366 26.09 -0.90 12.24
N ARG A 367 26.46 0.38 12.23
CA ARG A 367 27.57 0.88 13.02
C ARG A 367 27.22 0.85 14.52
N PRO A 368 28.02 0.16 15.37
CA PRO A 368 27.75 0.09 16.82
C PRO A 368 27.79 1.47 17.51
N PRO A 369 27.10 1.68 18.65
CA PRO A 369 27.00 2.98 19.35
C PRO A 369 28.33 3.51 19.89
N GLU A 370 28.40 4.81 20.24
CA GLU A 370 29.65 5.54 20.57
C GLU A 370 30.62 4.86 21.54
N LYS A 371 30.10 4.13 22.53
CA LYS A 371 30.91 3.46 23.58
C LYS A 371 31.32 2.03 23.24
N HIS A 372 30.97 1.53 22.06
CA HIS A 372 31.21 0.16 21.66
C HIS A 372 32.66 -0.04 21.19
N PRO A 373 33.39 -1.07 21.65
CA PRO A 373 34.81 -1.26 21.34
C PRO A 373 35.09 -1.43 19.83
N TYR A 374 34.14 -2.02 19.09
CA TYR A 374 34.25 -2.21 17.64
C TYR A 374 33.64 -1.08 16.80
N ARG A 375 33.22 0.05 17.40
CA ARG A 375 32.55 1.13 16.65
C ARG A 375 33.36 1.71 15.48
N ASN A 376 34.69 1.65 15.53
CA ASN A 376 35.56 2.17 14.47
C ASN A 376 36.20 1.08 13.61
N SER A 377 35.91 -0.19 13.91
CA SER A 377 36.45 -1.36 13.22
C SER A 377 35.37 -2.36 12.80
N TRP A 378 34.09 -1.96 12.84
CA TRP A 378 32.95 -2.84 12.58
C TRP A 378 32.97 -3.45 11.18
N ILE A 379 33.34 -2.67 10.15
CA ILE A 379 33.51 -3.17 8.78
C ILE A 379 34.61 -4.24 8.74
N ASN A 380 35.79 -3.94 9.31
CA ASN A 380 36.90 -4.89 9.35
C ASN A 380 36.53 -6.18 10.10
N ARG A 381 35.85 -6.07 11.25
CA ARG A 381 35.43 -7.25 12.01
C ARG A 381 34.41 -8.08 11.24
N THR A 382 33.44 -7.44 10.59
CA THR A 382 32.47 -8.14 9.73
C THR A 382 33.15 -8.83 8.55
N LEU A 383 34.09 -8.17 7.87
CA LEU A 383 34.87 -8.76 6.78
C LEU A 383 35.69 -9.97 7.25
N GLU A 384 36.32 -9.89 8.42
CA GLU A 384 37.06 -11.01 9.01
C GLU A 384 36.15 -12.24 9.17
N VAL A 385 34.94 -12.05 9.69
CA VAL A 385 33.96 -13.15 9.82
C VAL A 385 33.52 -13.70 8.47
N ILE A 386 33.23 -12.83 7.49
CA ILE A 386 32.81 -13.27 6.15
C ILE A 386 33.93 -14.07 5.48
N LEU A 387 35.14 -13.52 5.43
CA LEU A 387 36.25 -14.09 4.67
C LEU A 387 36.91 -15.30 5.37
N ASN A 388 37.04 -15.26 6.70
CA ASN A 388 37.83 -16.26 7.43
C ASN A 388 36.99 -17.28 8.19
N GLU A 389 35.77 -16.93 8.64
CA GLU A 389 34.97 -17.80 9.52
C GLU A 389 33.78 -18.47 8.80
N SER A 390 33.22 -17.83 7.78
CA SER A 390 31.96 -18.28 7.16
C SER A 390 32.15 -19.29 6.02
N GLY A 391 33.24 -19.16 5.25
CA GLY A 391 33.46 -19.98 4.05
C GLY A 391 32.54 -19.67 2.87
N ILE A 392 31.75 -18.59 2.91
CA ILE A 392 30.85 -18.23 1.81
C ILE A 392 31.64 -17.88 0.55
N ARG A 393 31.17 -18.36 -0.61
CA ARG A 393 31.74 -17.97 -1.89
C ARG A 393 31.55 -16.45 -2.12
N PRO A 394 32.63 -15.69 -2.42
CA PRO A 394 32.56 -14.22 -2.47
C PRO A 394 31.50 -13.66 -3.42
N HIS A 395 31.29 -14.29 -4.58
CA HIS A 395 30.30 -13.84 -5.57
C HIS A 395 28.84 -13.95 -5.08
N LEU A 396 28.57 -14.62 -3.95
CA LEU A 396 27.23 -14.65 -3.37
C LEU A 396 26.93 -13.42 -2.49
N VAL A 397 27.93 -12.61 -2.16
CA VAL A 397 27.81 -11.47 -1.24
C VAL A 397 27.49 -10.19 -2.02
N LEU A 398 26.31 -9.63 -1.79
CA LEU A 398 25.89 -8.30 -2.25
C LEU A 398 26.30 -7.26 -1.19
N TRP A 399 27.42 -6.56 -1.40
CA TRP A 399 27.97 -5.62 -0.43
C TRP A 399 27.32 -4.23 -0.57
N LEU A 400 26.43 -3.91 0.36
CA LEU A 400 25.62 -2.69 0.34
C LEU A 400 26.31 -1.47 0.97
N GLU A 401 27.11 -1.67 2.02
CA GLU A 401 27.79 -0.60 2.77
C GLU A 401 28.72 0.22 1.87
N ASN A 402 28.57 1.54 1.93
CA ASN A 402 29.35 2.47 1.12
C ASN A 402 30.62 2.95 1.83
N ASP A 403 30.61 2.95 3.16
CA ASP A 403 31.78 3.29 3.95
C ASP A 403 32.94 2.33 3.62
N MET A 404 34.14 2.90 3.40
CA MET A 404 35.36 2.15 3.09
C MET A 404 35.26 1.25 1.84
N ARG A 405 34.37 1.54 0.87
CA ARG A 405 34.15 0.71 -0.32
C ARG A 405 35.43 0.36 -1.08
N SER A 406 36.33 1.32 -1.32
CA SER A 406 37.60 1.05 -2.01
C SER A 406 38.50 0.06 -1.26
N PHE A 407 38.46 0.06 0.07
CA PHE A 407 39.15 -0.93 0.90
C PHE A 407 38.48 -2.30 0.79
N VAL A 408 37.15 -2.37 0.82
CA VAL A 408 36.41 -3.64 0.64
C VAL A 408 36.72 -4.27 -0.71
N GLN A 409 36.75 -3.46 -1.79
CA GLN A 409 37.09 -3.94 -3.12
C GLN A 409 38.51 -4.51 -3.22
N SER A 410 39.46 -3.98 -2.44
CA SER A 410 40.85 -4.48 -2.46
C SER A 410 41.02 -5.80 -1.69
N VAL A 411 40.30 -5.99 -0.58
CA VAL A 411 40.40 -7.20 0.25
C VAL A 411 39.43 -8.31 -0.15
N ALA A 412 38.30 -7.95 -0.76
CA ALA A 412 37.23 -8.88 -1.18
C ALA A 412 36.73 -8.55 -2.61
N PRO A 413 37.61 -8.65 -3.63
CA PRO A 413 37.26 -8.27 -5.01
C PRO A 413 36.14 -9.12 -5.62
N GLY A 414 35.83 -10.29 -5.05
CA GLY A 414 34.75 -11.15 -5.49
C GLY A 414 33.35 -10.75 -5.00
N PHE A 415 33.23 -9.77 -4.08
CA PHE A 415 31.91 -9.29 -3.64
C PHE A 415 31.24 -8.46 -4.73
N GLN A 416 29.93 -8.65 -4.89
CA GLN A 416 29.12 -7.85 -5.78
C GLN A 416 28.81 -6.50 -5.13
N GLN A 417 29.49 -5.46 -5.60
CA GLN A 417 29.30 -4.10 -5.08
C GLN A 417 27.88 -3.61 -5.40
N THR A 418 27.13 -3.30 -4.35
CA THR A 418 25.73 -2.89 -4.41
C THR A 418 25.58 -1.49 -3.81
N MET A 419 24.78 -0.63 -4.44
CA MET A 419 24.51 0.73 -3.95
C MET A 419 23.05 0.86 -3.49
N GLY A 420 22.85 1.50 -2.33
CA GLY A 420 21.54 1.71 -1.71
C GLY A 420 20.76 2.92 -2.23
N SER A 421 21.29 3.63 -3.22
CA SER A 421 20.73 4.88 -3.74
C SER A 421 20.96 5.02 -5.25
N LYS A 422 20.14 5.84 -5.91
CA LYS A 422 20.35 6.20 -7.31
C LYS A 422 21.58 7.07 -7.47
N ALA A 423 22.31 6.85 -8.56
CA ALA A 423 23.42 7.70 -8.98
C ALA A 423 23.54 7.67 -10.52
N PRO A 424 24.25 8.64 -11.13
CA PRO A 424 24.62 8.59 -12.54
C PRO A 424 25.31 7.26 -12.89
N VAL A 425 25.09 6.77 -14.10
CA VAL A 425 25.64 5.47 -14.54
C VAL A 425 27.16 5.50 -14.54
N GLU A 426 27.73 6.65 -14.89
CA GLU A 426 29.17 6.89 -14.95
C GLU A 426 29.81 6.71 -13.57
N ASP A 427 29.18 7.25 -12.52
CA ASP A 427 29.64 7.13 -11.14
C ASP A 427 29.52 5.69 -10.64
N LEU A 428 28.40 5.03 -10.95
CA LEU A 428 28.17 3.63 -10.58
C LEU A 428 29.21 2.70 -11.22
N VAL A 429 29.53 2.91 -12.50
CA VAL A 429 30.54 2.12 -13.21
C VAL A 429 31.93 2.40 -12.65
N MET A 430 32.25 3.65 -12.34
CA MET A 430 33.53 4.02 -11.72
C MET A 430 33.74 3.32 -10.36
N ASP A 431 32.67 3.16 -9.59
CA ASP A 431 32.68 2.49 -8.29
C ASP A 431 32.50 0.97 -8.38
N ASN A 432 32.53 0.38 -9.59
CA ASN A 432 32.31 -1.05 -9.87
C ASN A 432 30.96 -1.59 -9.35
N ILE A 433 29.93 -0.75 -9.29
CA ILE A 433 28.58 -1.14 -8.84
C ILE A 433 27.91 -2.00 -9.91
N VAL A 434 27.43 -3.18 -9.50
CA VAL A 434 26.73 -4.15 -10.37
C VAL A 434 25.24 -4.30 -10.05
N LYS A 435 24.82 -3.78 -8.89
CA LYS A 435 23.43 -3.82 -8.44
C LYS A 435 23.04 -2.56 -7.66
N LEU A 436 21.81 -2.10 -7.86
CA LEU A 436 21.15 -1.11 -7.01
C LEU A 436 20.14 -1.81 -6.10
N ASN A 437 20.10 -1.41 -4.84
CA ASN A 437 19.09 -1.83 -3.86
C ASN A 437 18.28 -0.59 -3.46
N LEU A 438 17.10 -0.41 -4.06
CA LEU A 438 16.30 0.81 -3.93
C LEU A 438 14.97 0.55 -3.22
N ALA A 439 14.47 1.54 -2.51
CA ALA A 439 13.10 1.49 -1.99
C ALA A 439 12.11 1.35 -3.15
N TYR A 440 11.04 0.56 -2.96
CA TYR A 440 10.04 0.33 -4.01
C TYR A 440 9.37 1.63 -4.48
N THR A 441 9.29 2.64 -3.61
CA THR A 441 8.72 3.96 -3.90
C THR A 441 9.55 4.77 -4.89
N GLU A 442 10.80 4.36 -5.15
CA GLU A 442 11.70 4.97 -6.13
C GLU A 442 11.64 4.30 -7.51
N MET A 443 10.76 3.30 -7.69
CA MET A 443 10.63 2.54 -8.93
C MET A 443 10.37 3.45 -10.14
N SER A 444 11.16 3.24 -11.20
CA SER A 444 11.05 3.93 -12.48
C SER A 444 11.46 2.98 -13.61
N SER A 445 10.55 2.70 -14.55
CA SER A 445 10.85 1.83 -15.69
C SER A 445 11.96 2.40 -16.58
N GLU A 446 12.07 3.73 -16.66
CA GLU A 446 13.12 4.41 -17.41
C GLU A 446 14.49 4.22 -16.77
N ASP A 447 14.59 4.44 -15.45
CA ASP A 447 15.84 4.28 -14.71
C ASP A 447 16.30 2.81 -14.75
N ILE A 448 15.37 1.88 -14.51
CA ILE A 448 15.67 0.44 -14.54
C ILE A 448 16.23 0.03 -15.90
N ARG A 449 15.63 0.49 -17.00
CA ARG A 449 16.14 0.23 -18.36
C ARG A 449 17.54 0.83 -18.55
N LYS A 450 17.73 2.09 -18.15
CA LYS A 450 19.01 2.80 -18.26
C LYS A 450 20.13 2.07 -17.51
N TYR A 451 19.86 1.59 -16.29
CA TYR A 451 20.83 0.82 -15.51
C TYR A 451 21.11 -0.56 -16.14
N ALA A 452 20.06 -1.22 -16.64
CA ALA A 452 20.20 -2.52 -17.31
C ALA A 452 21.09 -2.45 -18.56
N GLU A 453 21.01 -1.36 -19.34
CA GLU A 453 21.88 -1.13 -20.51
C GLU A 453 23.37 -1.02 -20.12
N ALA A 454 23.68 -0.65 -18.89
CA ALA A 454 25.03 -0.62 -18.32
C ALA A 454 25.40 -1.90 -17.55
N ASN A 455 24.63 -2.98 -17.67
CA ASN A 455 24.75 -4.23 -16.91
C ASN A 455 24.60 -4.05 -15.37
N ILE A 456 23.89 -3.02 -14.93
CA ILE A 456 23.58 -2.79 -13.52
C ILE A 456 22.17 -3.28 -13.24
N THR A 457 22.05 -4.27 -12.37
CA THR A 457 20.75 -4.85 -12.00
C THR A 457 20.04 -4.03 -10.92
N THR A 458 18.72 -4.12 -10.83
CA THR A 458 17.94 -3.37 -9.82
C THR A 458 17.15 -4.33 -8.92
N ASN A 459 17.33 -4.17 -7.61
CA ASN A 459 16.53 -4.76 -6.55
C ASN A 459 15.59 -3.70 -5.93
N LEU A 460 14.34 -4.06 -5.67
CA LEU A 460 13.36 -3.17 -5.02
C LEU A 460 12.90 -3.75 -3.67
N TYR A 461 12.92 -2.94 -2.61
CA TYR A 461 12.53 -3.36 -1.25
C TYR A 461 11.56 -2.38 -0.57
N VAL A 462 10.68 -2.80 0.34
CA VAL A 462 10.21 -4.18 0.55
C VAL A 462 8.89 -4.34 -0.21
N VAL A 463 8.80 -5.29 -1.14
CA VAL A 463 7.60 -5.53 -1.96
C VAL A 463 6.84 -6.72 -1.43
N ASN A 464 5.64 -6.52 -0.90
CA ASN A 464 4.82 -7.57 -0.26
C ASN A 464 3.52 -7.84 -1.02
N GLU A 465 2.95 -6.83 -1.68
CA GLU A 465 1.67 -6.96 -2.36
C GLU A 465 1.80 -7.49 -3.81
N PRO A 466 0.93 -8.42 -4.25
CA PRO A 466 0.94 -8.95 -5.62
C PRO A 466 0.86 -7.90 -6.73
N TRP A 467 0.07 -6.84 -6.55
CA TRP A 467 -0.07 -5.78 -7.56
C TRP A 467 1.24 -4.99 -7.71
N LEU A 468 1.95 -4.74 -6.60
CA LEU A 468 3.21 -4.01 -6.60
C LEU A 468 4.34 -4.85 -7.18
N PHE A 469 4.35 -6.16 -6.89
CA PHE A 469 5.25 -7.11 -7.55
C PHE A 469 5.01 -7.16 -9.07
N SER A 470 3.74 -7.13 -9.48
CA SER A 470 3.36 -7.09 -10.89
C SER A 470 3.88 -5.83 -11.57
N LEU A 471 3.75 -4.67 -10.93
CA LEU A 471 4.31 -3.41 -11.44
C LEU A 471 5.84 -3.45 -11.54
N ALA A 472 6.53 -4.01 -10.53
CA ALA A 472 7.97 -4.18 -10.55
C ALA A 472 8.43 -5.09 -11.72
N TRP A 473 7.71 -6.19 -11.94
CA TRP A 473 7.96 -7.10 -13.06
C TRP A 473 7.75 -6.39 -14.41
N CYS A 474 6.60 -5.74 -14.59
CA CYS A 474 6.29 -4.97 -15.79
C CYS A 474 7.30 -3.84 -16.06
N SER A 475 7.87 -3.25 -15.00
CA SER A 475 8.88 -2.20 -15.07
C SER A 475 10.29 -2.72 -15.39
N GLY A 476 10.51 -4.04 -15.38
CA GLY A 476 11.80 -4.67 -15.68
C GLY A 476 12.73 -4.84 -14.48
N ALA A 477 12.23 -4.79 -13.24
CA ALA A 477 13.04 -5.03 -12.05
C ALA A 477 13.68 -6.43 -12.11
N HIS A 478 14.93 -6.56 -11.67
CA HIS A 478 15.67 -7.82 -11.74
C HIS A 478 15.41 -8.70 -10.51
N SER A 479 15.24 -8.05 -9.34
CA SER A 479 14.87 -8.74 -8.11
C SER A 479 13.99 -7.85 -7.22
N VAL A 480 13.30 -8.46 -6.26
CA VAL A 480 12.64 -7.75 -5.17
C VAL A 480 12.98 -8.40 -3.85
N THR A 481 13.10 -7.58 -2.80
CA THR A 481 13.18 -8.06 -1.42
C THR A 481 11.77 -8.06 -0.81
N THR A 482 11.34 -9.17 -0.21
CA THR A 482 9.95 -9.38 0.20
C THR A 482 9.80 -10.11 1.53
N ASN A 483 8.78 -9.73 2.31
CA ASN A 483 8.32 -10.51 3.46
C ASN A 483 7.43 -11.71 3.03
N ALA A 484 6.89 -11.66 1.80
CA ALA A 484 5.79 -12.47 1.30
C ALA A 484 6.25 -13.47 0.22
N VAL A 485 7.45 -14.06 0.36
CA VAL A 485 8.05 -14.94 -0.66
C VAL A 485 7.10 -16.04 -1.14
N HIS A 486 6.36 -16.67 -0.21
CA HIS A 486 5.37 -17.71 -0.50
C HIS A 486 4.19 -17.23 -1.35
N THR A 487 3.78 -15.96 -1.20
CA THR A 487 2.71 -15.36 -2.00
C THR A 487 3.21 -15.00 -3.38
N LEU A 488 4.33 -14.27 -3.47
CA LEU A 488 4.84 -13.73 -4.72
C LEU A 488 5.44 -14.81 -5.64
N LYS A 489 5.97 -15.90 -5.07
CA LYS A 489 6.48 -17.04 -5.84
C LYS A 489 5.40 -17.66 -6.73
N ASN A 490 4.15 -17.71 -6.26
CA ASN A 490 3.04 -18.35 -6.97
C ASN A 490 2.47 -17.51 -8.13
N LEU A 491 2.90 -16.25 -8.30
CA LEU A 491 2.49 -15.42 -9.42
C LEU A 491 3.21 -15.83 -10.71
N ASN A 492 2.51 -16.53 -11.61
CA ASN A 492 3.07 -16.97 -12.89
C ASN A 492 3.11 -15.88 -13.96
N GLN A 493 2.34 -14.81 -13.78
CA GLN A 493 2.31 -13.62 -14.64
C GLN A 493 1.95 -12.38 -13.81
N PRO A 494 2.32 -11.17 -14.25
CA PRO A 494 1.85 -9.94 -13.61
C PRO A 494 0.32 -9.87 -13.62
N LEU A 495 -0.24 -9.42 -12.50
CA LEU A 495 -1.63 -8.97 -12.45
C LEU A 495 -1.79 -7.78 -13.40
N PHE A 496 -2.97 -7.65 -14.01
CA PHE A 496 -3.33 -6.52 -14.88
C PHE A 496 -2.47 -6.35 -16.14
N LEU A 497 -1.69 -7.38 -16.52
CA LEU A 497 -0.98 -7.41 -17.79
C LEU A 497 -1.97 -7.41 -18.96
N MET A 498 -1.81 -6.49 -19.90
CA MET A 498 -2.61 -6.44 -21.13
C MET A 498 -1.79 -5.92 -22.31
N THR A 499 -2.20 -6.29 -23.52
CA THR A 499 -1.63 -5.75 -24.75
C THR A 499 -2.18 -4.36 -25.05
N PRO A 500 -1.45 -3.52 -25.82
CA PRO A 500 -1.98 -2.25 -26.32
C PRO A 500 -3.29 -2.42 -27.08
N GLN A 501 -3.43 -3.51 -27.85
CA GLN A 501 -4.68 -3.83 -28.55
C GLN A 501 -5.84 -4.11 -27.59
N GLN A 502 -5.62 -4.92 -26.56
CA GLN A 502 -6.65 -5.21 -25.54
C GLN A 502 -7.05 -3.95 -24.78
N TYR A 503 -6.08 -3.11 -24.41
CA TYR A 503 -6.34 -1.82 -23.77
C TYR A 503 -7.20 -0.90 -24.66
N ASN A 504 -6.84 -0.76 -25.94
CA ASN A 504 -7.60 0.05 -26.89
C ASN A 504 -9.03 -0.48 -27.09
N ILE A 505 -9.22 -1.79 -27.21
CA ILE A 505 -10.55 -2.40 -27.32
C ILE A 505 -11.38 -2.11 -26.07
N MET A 506 -10.81 -2.33 -24.88
CA MET A 506 -11.46 -2.07 -23.60
C MET A 506 -11.92 -0.61 -23.51
N TRP A 507 -11.02 0.34 -23.79
CA TRP A 507 -11.32 1.76 -23.78
C TRP A 507 -12.42 2.13 -24.79
N ILE A 508 -12.25 1.78 -26.07
CA ILE A 508 -13.22 2.13 -27.13
C ILE A 508 -14.61 1.57 -26.81
N LEU A 509 -14.69 0.32 -26.36
CA LEU A 509 -15.97 -0.31 -26.02
C LEU A 509 -16.62 0.37 -24.81
N THR A 510 -15.86 0.70 -23.77
CA THR A 510 -16.36 1.43 -22.60
C THR A 510 -16.95 2.77 -23.00
N ASP A 511 -16.23 3.55 -23.81
CA ASP A 511 -16.66 4.89 -24.21
C ASP A 511 -17.88 4.82 -25.14
N LEU A 512 -17.86 3.99 -26.20
CA LEU A 512 -18.99 3.87 -27.12
C LEU A 512 -20.26 3.37 -26.43
N THR A 513 -20.14 2.38 -25.54
CA THR A 513 -21.28 1.86 -24.77
C THR A 513 -21.82 2.94 -23.85
N SER A 514 -20.95 3.70 -23.18
CA SER A 514 -21.38 4.79 -22.29
C SER A 514 -22.11 5.90 -23.05
N VAL A 515 -21.62 6.31 -24.22
CA VAL A 515 -22.27 7.31 -25.07
C VAL A 515 -23.65 6.85 -25.49
N LEU A 516 -23.80 5.60 -25.92
CA LEU A 516 -25.09 5.02 -26.30
C LEU A 516 -26.08 5.00 -25.12
N LEU A 517 -25.64 4.54 -23.95
CA LEU A 517 -26.50 4.48 -22.75
C LEU A 517 -26.90 5.87 -22.27
N ILE A 518 -25.96 6.81 -22.19
CA ILE A 518 -26.23 8.19 -21.78
C ILE A 518 -27.20 8.85 -22.77
N SER A 519 -26.99 8.68 -24.08
CA SER A 519 -27.88 9.24 -25.10
C SER A 519 -29.30 8.68 -24.99
N LEU A 520 -29.44 7.37 -24.74
CA LEU A 520 -30.73 6.74 -24.51
C LEU A 520 -31.42 7.32 -23.27
N ILE A 521 -30.69 7.51 -22.17
CA ILE A 521 -31.23 8.06 -20.92
C ILE A 521 -31.71 9.51 -21.10
N PHE A 522 -31.03 10.31 -21.91
CA PHE A 522 -31.48 11.67 -22.22
C PHE A 522 -32.63 11.74 -23.24
N ALA A 523 -32.87 10.65 -23.99
CA ALA A 523 -33.95 10.55 -24.96
C ALA A 523 -35.26 9.99 -24.38
N LEU A 524 -35.17 9.16 -23.32
CA LEU A 524 -36.29 8.66 -22.52
C LEU A 524 -36.84 9.74 -21.57
#